data_AF-A0A4R1AEU1-F1
#
_entry.id   AF-A0A4R1AEU1-F1
#
_cell.length_a   1.000
_cell.length_b   1.000
_cell.length_c   1.000
_cell.angle_alpha   90.00
_cell.angle_beta   90.00
_cell.angle_gamma   90.00
#
_symmetry.space_group_name_H-M   'P 1'
#
loop_
_entity.id
_entity.type
_entity.pdbx_description
1 polymer ?
#
loop_
_entity_poly.entity_id
_entity_poly.type
_entity_poly.pdbx_seq_one_letter_code
_entity_poly.pdbx_strand_id
1 'polypeptide(L)' 'MLTARDAARRLGVDVEQLRRWRRAGTGPAWVRLGRSIRYHPDALDTWESTTQDRG' A
#
# COMPACT_ATOMS: atom_id res chain seq x y z
N MET A 1 -1.14 -5.96 10.94
CA MET A 1 -0.28 -5.46 9.84
C MET A 1 -0.33 -6.39 8.64
N LEU A 2 -0.66 -5.84 7.47
CA LEU A 2 -0.90 -6.54 6.20
C LEU A 2 0.40 -6.76 5.41
N THR A 3 0.47 -7.83 4.62
CA THR A 3 1.59 -8.03 3.68
C THR A 3 1.40 -7.20 2.42
N ALA A 4 2.42 -7.13 1.57
CA ALA A 4 2.29 -6.52 0.25
C ALA A 4 1.23 -7.22 -0.63
N ARG A 5 0.97 -8.52 -0.43
CA ARG A 5 -0.09 -9.25 -1.14
C ARG A 5 -1.47 -8.84 -0.66
N ASP A 6 -1.66 -8.75 0.65
CA ASP A 6 -2.95 -8.38 1.23
C ASP A 6 -3.28 -6.91 0.93
N ALA A 7 -2.28 -6.03 1.03
CA ALA A 7 -2.44 -4.62 0.66
C ALA A 7 -2.81 -4.44 -0.82
N ALA A 8 -2.14 -5.16 -1.71
CA ALA A 8 -2.44 -5.13 -3.14
C ALA A 8 -3.88 -5.61 -3.43
N ARG A 9 -4.28 -6.73 -2.81
CA ARG A 9 -5.65 -7.25 -2.93
C ARG A 9 -6.70 -6.27 -2.41
N ARG A 10 -6.46 -5.63 -1.27
CA ARG A 10 -7.38 -4.63 -0.70
C ARG A 10 -7.53 -3.42 -1.61
N LEU A 11 -6.43 -2.92 -2.15
CA LEU A 11 -6.40 -1.78 -3.06
C LEU A 11 -6.86 -2.10 -4.49
N GLY A 12 -7.15 -3.36 -4.81
CA GLY A 12 -7.51 -3.79 -6.16
C GLY A 12 -6.39 -3.63 -7.19
N VAL A 13 -5.12 -3.65 -6.76
CA VAL A 13 -3.95 -3.54 -7.63
C VAL A 13 -3.06 -4.77 -7.55
N ASP A 14 -2.16 -4.92 -8.51
CA ASP A 14 -1.14 -5.97 -8.44
C ASP A 14 -0.03 -5.67 -7.43
N VAL A 15 0.55 -6.73 -6.88
CA VAL A 15 1.69 -6.61 -5.95
C VAL A 15 2.87 -5.90 -6.61
N GLU A 16 3.04 -6.07 -7.91
CA GLU A 16 4.08 -5.39 -8.68
C GLU A 16 3.83 -3.88 -8.77
N GLN A 17 2.58 -3.47 -8.96
CA GLN A 17 2.16 -2.06 -8.91
C GLN A 17 2.46 -1.46 -7.53
N LEU A 18 2.15 -2.19 -6.45
CA LEU A 18 2.45 -1.78 -5.08
C LEU A 18 3.96 -1.67 -4.82
N ARG A 19 4.78 -2.55 -5.43
CA ARG A 19 6.26 -2.45 -5.40
C ARG A 19 6.75 -1.24 -6.18
N ARG A 20 6.16 -0.95 -7.34
CA ARG A 20 6.51 0.21 -8.17
C ARG A 20 6.24 1.51 -7.42
N TRP A 21 5.08 1.65 -6.79
CA TRP A 21 4.76 2.80 -5.95
C TRP A 21 5.79 3.00 -4.84
N ARG A 22 6.12 1.92 -4.13
CA ARG A 22 7.14 1.95 -3.07
C ARG A 22 8.51 2.43 -3.57
N ARG A 23 8.94 1.98 -4.76
CA ARG A 23 10.19 2.43 -5.40
C ARG A 23 10.12 3.88 -5.85
N ALA A 24 8.96 4.32 -6.31
CA ALA A 24 8.72 5.69 -6.73
C ALA A 24 8.50 6.66 -5.55
N GLY A 25 8.44 6.16 -4.31
CA GLY A 25 8.11 6.97 -3.13
C GLY A 25 6.63 7.37 -3.07
N THR A 26 5.76 6.71 -3.83
CA THR A 26 4.32 6.95 -3.86
C THR A 26 3.58 5.79 -3.19
N GLY A 27 2.27 5.96 -2.94
CA GLY A 27 1.43 4.90 -2.41
C GLY A 27 1.20 4.99 -0.90
N PRO A 28 0.50 3.99 -0.33
CA PRO A 28 0.21 3.94 1.09
C PRO A 28 1.49 3.78 1.93
N ALA A 29 1.44 4.34 3.13
CA ALA A 29 2.54 4.22 4.08
C ALA A 29 2.82 2.76 4.43
N TRP A 30 4.10 2.44 4.54
CA TRP A 30 4.59 1.11 4.82
C TRP A 30 5.65 1.17 5.91
N VAL A 31 5.80 0.06 6.63
CA VAL A 31 6.83 -0.09 7.66
C VAL A 31 7.70 -1.30 7.36
N ARG A 32 8.99 -1.18 7.68
CA ARG A 32 9.93 -2.30 7.58
C ARG A 32 10.00 -3.03 8.91
N LEU A 33 9.48 -4.25 8.94
CA LEU A 33 9.54 -5.14 10.08
C LEU A 33 10.61 -6.21 9.80
N GLY A 34 11.84 -5.93 10.22
CA GLY A 34 13.02 -6.73 9.92
C GLY A 34 13.29 -6.79 8.40
N ARG A 35 13.12 -7.97 7.82
CA ARG A 35 13.32 -8.23 6.37
C ARG A 35 12.03 -8.08 5.56
N SER A 36 10.88 -7.89 6.22
CA SER A 36 9.57 -7.85 5.59
C SER A 36 9.01 -6.43 5.54
N ILE A 37 8.30 -6.13 4.46
CA ILE A 37 7.51 -4.90 4.36
C ILE A 37 6.07 -5.21 4.75
N ARG A 38 5.52 -4.37 5.61
CA ARG A 38 4.15 -4.47 6.12
C ARG A 38 3.42 -3.16 5.93
N TYR A 39 2.11 -3.26 5.79
CA TYR A 39 1.19 -2.13 5.64
C TYR A 39 0.25 -2.08 6.84
N HIS A 40 -0.02 -0.89 7.34
CA HIS A 40 -1.07 -0.69 8.32
C HIS A 40 -2.42 -0.60 7.60
N PRO A 41 -3.50 -1.24 8.08
CA PRO A 41 -4.84 -1.06 7.53
C PRO A 41 -5.21 0.41 7.36
N ASP A 42 -5.03 1.21 8.42
CA ASP A 42 -5.36 2.65 8.41
C ASP A 42 -4.56 3.45 7.36
N ALA A 43 -3.33 3.02 7.06
CA ALA A 43 -2.52 3.64 6.02
C ALA A 43 -3.02 3.32 4.60
N LEU A 44 -3.60 2.14 4.41
CA LEU A 44 -4.30 1.79 3.18
C LEU A 44 -5.59 2.59 3.06
N ASP A 45 -6.39 2.66 4.12
CA ASP A 45 -7.64 3.44 4.15
C ASP A 45 -7.41 4.92 3.86
N THR A 46 -6.37 5.51 4.46
CA THR A 46 -5.97 6.89 4.20
C THR A 46 -5.60 7.09 2.73
N TRP A 47 -4.82 6.16 2.16
CA TRP A 47 -4.39 6.24 0.77
C TRP A 47 -5.55 6.05 -0.22
N GLU A 48 -6.47 5.13 0.08
CA GLU A 48 -7.71 4.91 -0.68
C GLU A 48 -8.52 6.21 -0.69
N SER A 49 -8.72 6.82 0.48
CA SER A 49 -9.45 8.09 0.61
C SER A 49 -8.80 9.23 -0.18
N THR A 50 -7.48 9.36 -0.15
CA THR A 50 -6.75 10.37 -0.95
C THR A 50 -6.79 10.10 -2.46
N THR A 51 -6.78 8.83 -2.87
CA THR A 51 -6.76 8.45 -4.29
C THR A 51 -8.15 8.53 -4.93
N GLN A 52 -9.19 8.24 -4.16
CA GLN A 52 -10.60 8.25 -4.58
C GLN A 52 -11.16 9.68 -4.74
N ASP A 53 -10.47 10.73 -4.28
CA ASP A 53 -10.78 12.14 -4.54
C ASP A 53 -10.39 12.59 -5.97
N ARG A 54 -10.60 11.71 -6.95
CA ARG A 54 -10.57 12.04 -8.38
C ARG A 54 -11.96 11.81 -8.97
N GLY A 55 -12.93 12.53 -8.43
CA GLY A 55 -14.27 12.72 -8.99
C GLY A 55 -14.35 14.04 -9.72
#